data_AF-A0A416S7S4-F1
#
_entry.id   AF-A0A416S7S4-F1
#
_cell.length_a   1.000
_cell.length_b   1.000
_cell.length_c   1.000
_cell.angle_alpha   90.00
_cell.angle_beta   90.00
_cell.angle_gamma   90.00
#
_symmetry.space_group_name_H-M   'P 1'
#
loop_
_entity.id
_entity.type
_entity.pdbx_description
1 polymer ?
#
loop_
_entity_poly.entity_id
_entity_poly.type
_entity_poly.pdbx_seq_one_letter_code
_entity_poly.pdbx_strand_id
1 'polypeptide(L)'
;MERKNRGILKNKLFLYLTEFFSGMSVMAVELGASRLLAPYFSSSQIVWTIIIGTIMIAMALGNIYGGRTADKSPNPDKLYGRIIVAALWIALIPVVGKYIIVGISAVLIFSVNNNFLILAAFVACMVIFVFPLFLLGTVTPSLVKYSVSNLDDNGKTVGTLGAFNTIGSIIGTFVPTFVTIPAVGTSITFLIFAGILLALSIVYFVMEKAGKKKVIASVLIFAFCCGTGYSDSFAFWENNLTYEGESVYNYLQVYENDKRVALSTNVLFGVQSVYMKQDELTGMYYDYAMAAPLMIKDKPTDQMDVLILGMGTGTYATQCKKYFGNMNIEGVEIDEKITDLSRKYFSLSEDIPVTTYDGRAFLNASQKTYDVIMVDAYQDITIPFQMSSKEFFELVKSHLKDDGVMVVNMNMRGMKEGNINQYLSDTIGSVFDTAVTVDVAGSSNRELFASDDSDIVKNLTKHTGELTNVNLKNMMQEVTSNLTEYQKGNYILTDDQAPVELLGMQVIDELIKDEVQYYKDIYKEQGIKGLIESL
;
A
#
# COMPACT_ATOMS: atom_id res chain seq x y z
N MET A 1 32.24 41.89 -4.17
CA MET A 1 31.31 42.73 -3.38
C MET A 1 30.04 43.10 -4.14
N GLU A 2 30.02 43.13 -5.49
CA GLU A 2 28.86 43.55 -6.30
C GLU A 2 27.63 42.60 -6.34
N ARG A 3 27.75 41.31 -6.01
CA ARG A 3 26.60 40.37 -6.06
C ARG A 3 25.61 40.46 -4.88
N LYS A 4 25.92 41.27 -3.85
CA LYS A 4 25.09 41.43 -2.64
C LYS A 4 23.93 42.43 -2.81
N ASN A 5 23.84 43.13 -3.95
CA ASN A 5 22.89 44.24 -4.18
C ASN A 5 21.80 43.89 -5.21
N ARG A 6 21.24 42.69 -5.10
CA ARG A 6 20.16 42.20 -5.96
C ARG A 6 18.79 42.54 -5.36
N GLY A 7 17.94 43.20 -6.15
CA GLY A 7 16.73 43.86 -5.67
C GLY A 7 15.69 42.91 -5.08
N ILE A 8 15.52 41.72 -5.67
CA ILE A 8 14.50 40.76 -5.21
C ILE A 8 14.86 40.12 -3.86
N LEU A 9 16.15 40.00 -3.56
CA LEU A 9 16.63 39.40 -2.31
C LEU A 9 16.50 40.33 -1.10
N LYS A 10 16.24 41.63 -1.33
CA LYS A 10 15.86 42.55 -0.25
C LYS A 10 14.40 42.35 0.18
N ASN A 11 13.59 41.71 -0.65
CA ASN A 11 12.21 41.42 -0.32
C ASN A 11 12.14 40.20 0.61
N LYS A 12 11.97 40.44 1.91
CA LYS A 12 11.84 39.38 2.92
C LYS A 12 10.70 38.40 2.58
N LEU A 13 9.59 38.90 2.00
CA LEU A 13 8.47 38.04 1.59
C LEU A 13 8.90 37.02 0.54
N PHE A 14 9.75 37.40 -0.42
CA PHE A 14 10.22 36.45 -1.44
C PHE A 14 11.08 35.34 -0.82
N LEU A 15 11.93 35.66 0.15
CA LEU A 15 12.72 34.66 0.88
C LEU A 15 11.83 33.73 1.71
N TYR A 16 10.81 34.28 2.38
CA TYR A 16 9.83 33.50 3.13
C TYR A 16 8.98 32.60 2.23
N LEU A 17 8.58 33.06 1.05
CA LEU A 17 7.87 32.24 0.06
C LEU A 17 8.77 31.13 -0.48
N THR A 18 10.05 31.40 -0.76
CA THR A 18 11.01 30.37 -1.18
C THR A 18 11.14 29.28 -0.12
N GLU A 19 11.25 29.67 1.15
CA GLU A 19 11.33 28.72 2.27
C GLU A 19 10.04 27.91 2.43
N PHE A 20 8.88 28.59 2.42
CA PHE A 20 7.55 27.99 2.52
C PHE A 20 7.30 26.94 1.44
N PHE A 21 7.51 27.30 0.17
CA PHE A 21 7.28 26.37 -0.93
C PHE A 21 8.35 25.28 -1.01
N SER A 22 9.57 25.54 -0.55
CA SER A 22 10.58 24.48 -0.40
C SER A 22 10.14 23.43 0.62
N GLY A 23 9.70 23.86 1.82
CA GLY A 23 9.19 22.96 2.85
C GLY A 23 7.95 22.19 2.40
N MET A 24 7.05 22.87 1.68
CA MET A 24 5.86 22.27 1.08
C MET A 24 6.21 21.19 0.05
N SER A 25 7.11 21.49 -0.89
CA SER A 25 7.51 20.54 -1.91
C SER A 25 8.30 19.36 -1.37
N VAL A 26 9.12 19.54 -0.32
CA VAL A 26 9.80 18.43 0.37
C VAL A 26 8.77 17.43 0.91
N MET A 27 7.78 17.89 1.67
CA MET A 27 6.75 17.00 2.22
C MET A 27 5.89 16.36 1.12
N ALA A 28 5.57 17.10 0.06
CA ALA A 28 4.81 16.55 -1.05
C ALA A 28 5.58 15.45 -1.80
N VAL A 29 6.89 15.62 -1.97
CA VAL A 29 7.75 14.60 -2.58
C VAL A 29 7.90 13.38 -1.66
N GLU A 30 8.01 13.60 -0.35
CA GLU A 30 8.09 12.52 0.65
C GLU A 30 6.82 11.65 0.68
N LEU A 31 5.64 12.27 0.67
CA LEU A 31 4.36 11.55 0.56
C LEU A 31 4.14 10.92 -0.82
N GLY A 32 4.57 11.60 -1.88
CA GLY A 32 4.54 11.03 -3.24
C GLY A 32 5.49 9.82 -3.37
N ALA A 33 6.58 9.79 -2.60
CA ALA A 33 7.55 8.70 -2.62
C ALA A 33 6.95 7.40 -2.09
N SER A 34 6.18 7.45 -1.00
CA SER A 34 5.52 6.26 -0.47
C SER A 34 4.47 5.72 -1.45
N ARG A 35 3.73 6.60 -2.12
CA ARG A 35 2.78 6.20 -3.18
C ARG A 35 3.47 5.62 -4.41
N LEU A 36 4.59 6.19 -4.84
CA LEU A 36 5.34 5.67 -5.98
C LEU A 36 5.97 4.30 -5.70
N LEU A 37 6.43 4.07 -4.47
CA LEU A 37 7.12 2.84 -4.07
C LEU A 37 6.16 1.73 -3.62
N ALA A 38 4.98 2.06 -3.09
CA ALA A 38 4.03 1.09 -2.55
C ALA A 38 3.67 -0.05 -3.52
N PRO A 39 3.37 0.20 -4.82
CA PRO A 39 3.07 -0.87 -5.78
C PRO A 39 4.21 -1.89 -5.96
N TYR A 40 5.45 -1.49 -5.69
CA TYR A 40 6.65 -2.31 -5.92
C TYR A 40 7.17 -2.99 -4.65
N PHE A 41 7.06 -2.30 -3.51
CA PHE A 41 7.72 -2.73 -2.27
C PHE A 41 6.78 -2.86 -1.06
N SER A 42 5.46 -2.80 -1.27
CA SER A 42 4.40 -2.68 -0.23
C SER A 42 4.38 -1.32 0.48
N SER A 43 3.25 -0.98 1.08
CA SER A 43 3.02 0.21 1.90
C SER A 43 3.33 0.01 3.40
N SER A 44 4.10 -1.02 3.76
CA SER A 44 4.50 -1.32 5.16
C SER A 44 5.19 -0.16 5.90
N GLN A 45 5.05 -0.12 7.22
CA GLN A 45 5.73 0.83 8.10
C GLN A 45 7.26 0.75 7.96
N ILE A 46 7.79 -0.42 7.61
CA ILE A 46 9.21 -0.62 7.36
C ILE A 46 9.67 0.21 6.15
N VAL A 47 8.92 0.16 5.04
CA VAL A 47 9.23 0.96 3.84
C VAL A 47 9.06 2.45 4.12
N TRP A 48 8.00 2.84 4.84
CA TRP A 48 7.82 4.22 5.29
C TRP A 48 9.00 4.72 6.14
N THR A 49 9.48 3.90 7.07
CA THR A 49 10.64 4.23 7.91
C THR A 49 11.89 4.44 7.08
N ILE A 50 12.11 3.62 6.05
CA ILE A 50 13.22 3.78 5.10
C ILE A 50 13.12 5.09 4.34
N ILE A 51 11.93 5.44 3.83
CA ILE A 51 11.69 6.68 3.09
C ILE A 51 11.98 7.89 3.98
N ILE A 52 11.31 7.99 5.13
CA ILE A 52 11.47 9.10 6.08
C ILE A 52 12.93 9.22 6.52
N GLY A 53 13.53 8.11 6.98
CA GLY A 53 14.91 8.09 7.47
C GLY A 53 15.91 8.53 6.40
N THR A 54 15.77 8.03 5.18
CA THR A 54 16.66 8.35 4.05
C THR A 54 16.52 9.82 3.62
N ILE A 55 15.28 10.33 3.57
CA ILE A 55 15.00 11.73 3.23
C ILE A 55 15.53 12.68 4.31
N MET A 56 15.32 12.36 5.59
CA MET A 56 15.86 13.15 6.70
C MET A 56 17.40 13.21 6.66
N ILE A 57 18.07 12.09 6.35
CA ILE A 57 19.53 12.06 6.17
C ILE A 57 19.93 12.95 4.99
N ALA A 58 19.23 12.86 3.86
CA ALA A 58 19.50 13.69 2.68
C ALA A 58 19.37 15.19 3.01
N MET A 59 18.30 15.58 3.71
CA MET A 59 18.08 16.95 4.16
C MET A 59 19.13 17.41 5.16
N ALA A 60 19.54 16.57 6.11
CA ALA A 60 20.59 16.89 7.09
C ALA A 60 21.94 17.14 6.39
N LEU A 61 22.32 16.28 5.45
CA LEU A 61 23.52 16.46 4.63
C LEU A 61 23.42 17.72 3.76
N GLY A 62 22.23 17.98 3.19
CA GLY A 62 21.91 19.19 2.44
C GLY A 62 22.07 20.44 3.28
N ASN A 63 21.62 20.42 4.54
CA ASN A 63 21.75 21.52 5.47
C ASN A 63 23.23 21.83 5.78
N ILE A 64 24.03 20.80 6.06
CA ILE A 64 25.48 20.93 6.31
C ILE A 64 26.19 21.48 5.07
N TYR A 65 25.92 20.91 3.90
CA TYR A 65 26.53 21.34 2.64
C TYR A 65 26.10 22.76 2.25
N GLY A 66 24.81 23.08 2.44
CA GLY A 66 24.20 24.37 2.20
C GLY A 66 24.84 25.46 3.06
N GLY A 67 24.98 25.22 4.37
CA GLY A 67 25.65 26.13 5.29
C GLY A 67 27.11 26.40 4.91
N ARG A 68 27.90 25.34 4.70
CA ARG A 68 29.31 25.46 4.28
C ARG A 68 29.46 26.21 2.96
N THR A 69 28.57 25.98 1.99
CA THR A 69 28.61 26.64 0.68
C THR A 69 28.20 28.10 0.77
N ALA A 70 27.19 28.41 1.58
CA ALA A 70 26.72 29.78 1.83
C ALA A 70 27.78 30.63 2.55
N ASP A 71 28.55 30.03 3.46
CA ASP A 71 29.66 30.69 4.14
C ASP A 71 30.86 30.95 3.22
N LYS A 72 31.24 29.96 2.40
CA LYS A 72 32.40 30.11 1.48
C LYS A 72 32.11 31.05 0.31
N SER A 73 30.94 30.96 -0.30
CA SER A 73 30.57 31.80 -1.45
C SER A 73 29.07 32.13 -1.41
N PRO A 74 28.67 33.25 -0.80
CA PRO A 74 27.26 33.66 -0.76
C PRO A 74 26.84 34.13 -2.16
N ASN A 75 26.42 33.17 -3.00
CA ASN A 75 25.95 33.40 -4.35
C ASN A 75 24.51 32.88 -4.52
N PRO A 76 23.51 33.78 -4.48
CA PRO A 76 22.11 33.42 -4.65
C PRO A 76 21.80 32.71 -5.99
N ASP A 77 22.58 32.94 -7.05
CA ASP A 77 22.46 32.20 -8.32
C ASP A 77 22.72 30.70 -8.18
N LYS A 78 23.56 30.31 -7.21
CA LYS A 78 23.81 28.90 -6.91
C LYS A 78 22.62 28.30 -6.16
N LEU A 79 21.98 29.05 -5.25
CA LEU A 79 20.78 28.58 -4.54
C LEU A 79 19.64 28.30 -5.52
N TYR A 80 19.19 29.30 -6.26
CA TYR A 80 18.09 29.12 -7.22
C TYR A 80 18.47 28.19 -8.38
N GLY A 81 19.77 28.09 -8.71
CA GLY A 81 20.25 27.04 -9.62
C GLY A 81 20.06 25.62 -9.07
N ARG A 82 20.30 25.38 -7.78
CA ARG A 82 20.03 24.10 -7.11
C ARG A 82 18.53 23.80 -7.05
N ILE A 83 17.70 24.80 -6.78
CA ILE A 83 16.23 24.65 -6.78
C ILE A 83 15.72 24.27 -8.18
N ILE A 84 16.24 24.87 -9.26
CA ILE A 84 15.91 24.44 -10.64
C ILE A 84 16.28 22.96 -10.84
N VAL A 85 17.49 22.54 -10.46
CA VAL A 85 17.91 21.15 -10.64
C VAL A 85 17.02 20.19 -9.84
N ALA A 86 16.70 20.53 -8.60
CA ALA A 86 15.77 19.75 -7.78
C ALA A 86 14.37 19.67 -8.42
N ALA A 87 13.82 20.80 -8.88
CA ALA A 87 12.52 20.87 -9.53
C ALA A 87 12.47 20.02 -10.81
N LEU A 88 13.49 20.10 -11.67
CA LEU A 88 13.56 19.30 -12.89
C LEU A 88 13.73 17.80 -12.59
N TRP A 89 14.50 17.45 -11.56
CA TRP A 89 14.62 16.07 -11.13
C TRP A 89 13.28 15.53 -10.62
N ILE A 90 12.58 16.30 -9.78
CA ILE A 90 11.24 15.94 -9.29
C ILE A 90 10.25 15.79 -10.47
N ALA A 91 10.30 16.68 -11.46
CA ALA A 91 9.47 16.57 -12.66
C ALA A 91 9.81 15.35 -13.53
N LEU A 92 11.04 14.82 -13.43
CA LEU A 92 11.47 13.63 -14.15
C LEU A 92 11.01 12.34 -13.46
N ILE A 93 10.71 12.37 -12.16
CA ILE A 93 10.31 11.17 -11.38
C ILE A 93 9.12 10.44 -12.04
N PRO A 94 8.01 11.09 -12.44
CA PRO A 94 6.91 10.38 -13.11
C PRO A 94 7.29 9.76 -14.45
N VAL A 95 8.28 10.33 -15.15
CA VAL A 95 8.69 9.89 -16.49
C VAL A 95 9.58 8.66 -16.41
N VAL A 96 10.59 8.67 -15.53
CA VAL A 96 11.64 7.64 -15.48
C VAL A 96 11.60 6.78 -14.22
N GLY A 97 10.91 7.22 -13.17
CA GLY A 97 10.93 6.61 -11.84
C GLY A 97 10.50 5.14 -11.88
N LYS A 98 9.41 4.82 -12.57
CA LYS A 98 8.94 3.43 -12.73
C LYS A 98 9.99 2.52 -13.36
N TYR A 99 10.67 2.98 -14.42
CA TYR A 99 11.71 2.21 -15.10
C TYR A 99 12.95 2.01 -14.22
N ILE A 100 13.30 3.02 -13.41
CA ILE A 100 14.38 2.92 -12.44
C ILE A 100 14.04 1.89 -11.36
N ILE A 101 12.83 1.92 -10.79
CA ILE A 101 12.39 0.98 -9.76
C ILE A 101 12.43 -0.46 -10.27
N VAL A 102 11.88 -0.68 -11.46
CA VAL A 102 11.90 -2.01 -12.11
C VAL A 102 13.33 -2.45 -12.39
N GLY A 103 14.18 -1.58 -12.93
CA GLY A 103 15.59 -1.90 -13.20
C GLY A 103 16.36 -2.27 -11.92
N ILE A 104 16.15 -1.53 -10.82
CA ILE A 104 16.75 -1.82 -9.52
C ILE A 104 16.26 -3.18 -9.01
N SER A 105 14.95 -3.43 -9.08
CA SER A 105 14.34 -4.68 -8.64
C SER A 105 14.87 -5.88 -9.42
N ALA A 106 14.96 -5.76 -10.75
CA ALA A 106 15.49 -6.79 -11.63
C ALA A 106 16.97 -7.10 -11.38
N VAL A 107 17.79 -6.13 -10.97
CA VAL A 107 19.18 -6.38 -10.61
C VAL A 107 19.29 -7.03 -9.23
N LEU A 108 18.54 -6.51 -8.25
CA LEU A 108 18.64 -6.97 -6.87
C LEU A 108 18.04 -8.36 -6.67
N ILE A 109 17.05 -8.77 -7.46
CA ILE A 109 16.40 -10.09 -7.29
C ILE A 109 17.41 -11.22 -7.47
N PHE A 110 18.39 -11.06 -8.36
CA PHE A 110 19.46 -12.04 -8.58
C PHE A 110 20.63 -11.92 -7.59
N SER A 111 20.86 -10.74 -7.02
CA SER A 111 21.99 -10.48 -6.13
C SER A 111 21.68 -10.64 -4.64
N VAL A 112 20.42 -10.53 -4.25
CA VAL A 112 19.98 -10.46 -2.86
C VAL A 112 19.09 -11.66 -2.56
N ASN A 113 19.34 -12.31 -1.41
CA ASN A 113 18.58 -13.49 -0.98
C ASN A 113 17.72 -13.23 0.26
N ASN A 114 18.04 -12.20 1.06
CA ASN A 114 17.34 -11.86 2.29
C ASN A 114 17.03 -10.35 2.30
N ASN A 115 15.91 -9.94 2.87
CA ASN A 115 15.45 -8.55 2.97
C ASN A 115 15.38 -7.86 1.61
N PHE A 116 14.93 -8.56 0.57
CA PHE A 116 14.95 -8.04 -0.81
C PHE A 116 14.12 -6.76 -0.92
N LEU A 117 12.89 -6.76 -0.39
CA LEU A 117 11.99 -5.60 -0.45
C LEU A 117 12.59 -4.38 0.26
N ILE A 118 13.17 -4.58 1.44
CA ILE A 118 13.80 -3.53 2.25
C ILE A 118 14.97 -2.90 1.46
N LEU A 119 15.87 -3.73 0.93
CA LEU A 119 17.05 -3.23 0.22
C LEU A 119 16.67 -2.58 -1.11
N ALA A 120 15.71 -3.15 -1.85
CA ALA A 120 15.23 -2.57 -3.09
C ALA A 120 14.54 -1.22 -2.88
N ALA A 121 13.69 -1.10 -1.86
CA ALA A 121 13.08 0.16 -1.45
C ALA A 121 14.14 1.20 -1.06
N PHE A 122 15.15 0.81 -0.27
CA PHE A 122 16.25 1.70 0.13
C PHE A 122 17.05 2.21 -1.07
N VAL A 123 17.45 1.33 -1.99
CA VAL A 123 18.22 1.70 -3.18
C VAL A 123 17.39 2.56 -4.13
N ALA A 124 16.12 2.21 -4.36
CA ALA A 124 15.20 3.03 -5.14
C ALA A 124 15.04 4.43 -4.52
N CYS A 125 14.86 4.51 -3.20
CA CYS A 125 14.74 5.78 -2.50
C CYS A 125 16.03 6.64 -2.61
N MET A 126 17.19 6.00 -2.47
CA MET A 126 18.51 6.65 -2.64
C MET A 126 18.70 7.22 -4.05
N VAL A 127 18.31 6.48 -5.09
CA VAL A 127 18.48 6.93 -6.47
C VAL A 127 17.48 8.02 -6.85
N ILE A 128 16.22 7.88 -6.44
CA ILE A 128 15.12 8.72 -6.93
C ILE A 128 14.97 9.99 -6.10
N PHE A 129 14.99 9.89 -4.77
CA PHE A 129 14.55 10.98 -3.89
C PHE A 129 15.69 11.70 -3.16
N VAL A 130 16.81 11.03 -2.86
CA VAL A 130 17.88 11.65 -2.06
C VAL A 130 18.52 12.84 -2.75
N PHE A 131 18.81 12.75 -4.05
CA PHE A 131 19.46 13.83 -4.77
C PHE A 131 18.67 15.16 -4.78
N PRO A 132 17.40 15.21 -5.20
CA PRO A 132 16.63 16.46 -5.18
C PRO A 132 16.40 16.97 -3.75
N LEU A 133 16.15 16.09 -2.79
CA LEU A 133 15.87 16.49 -1.40
C LEU A 133 17.12 16.96 -0.66
N PHE A 134 18.29 16.41 -0.99
CA PHE A 134 19.58 16.97 -0.57
C PHE A 134 19.75 18.41 -1.06
N LEU A 135 19.39 18.69 -2.33
CA LEU A 135 19.48 20.04 -2.88
C LEU A 135 18.48 21.00 -2.20
N LEU A 136 17.25 20.56 -1.94
CA LEU A 136 16.25 21.35 -1.20
C LEU A 136 16.66 21.57 0.26
N GLY A 137 17.34 20.61 0.89
CA GLY A 137 17.95 20.76 2.21
C GLY A 137 19.00 21.89 2.27
N THR A 138 19.48 22.40 1.13
CA THR A 138 20.39 23.55 1.13
C THR A 138 19.69 24.92 1.24
N VAL A 139 18.36 24.97 1.15
CA VAL A 139 17.59 26.22 1.01
C VAL A 139 17.64 27.04 2.30
N THR A 140 17.20 26.48 3.42
CA THR A 140 17.15 27.14 4.74
C THR A 140 18.48 27.79 5.13
N PRO A 141 19.64 27.09 5.19
CA PRO A 141 20.90 27.70 5.59
C PRO A 141 21.39 28.77 4.60
N SER A 142 21.05 28.63 3.31
CA SER A 142 21.41 29.63 2.30
C SER A 142 20.59 30.92 2.47
N LEU A 143 19.28 30.80 2.71
CA LEU A 143 18.39 31.95 2.93
C LEU A 143 18.71 32.70 4.22
N VAL A 144 19.04 31.98 5.30
CA VAL A 144 19.53 32.58 6.55
C VAL A 144 20.72 33.49 6.26
N LYS A 145 21.71 33.00 5.50
CA LYS A 145 22.91 33.79 5.17
C LYS A 145 22.62 35.03 4.32
N TYR A 146 21.60 34.98 3.47
CA TYR A 146 21.22 36.12 2.62
C TYR A 146 20.36 37.15 3.35
N SER A 147 19.62 36.72 4.38
CA SER A 147 18.71 37.58 5.14
C SER A 147 19.41 38.32 6.29
N VAL A 148 20.53 37.79 6.77
CA VAL A 148 21.28 38.33 7.90
C VAL A 148 22.27 39.41 7.45
N SER A 149 22.05 40.63 7.92
CA SER A 149 22.95 41.78 7.72
C SER A 149 23.43 42.44 9.02
N ASN A 150 22.72 42.27 10.15
CA ASN A 150 23.08 42.79 11.48
C ASN A 150 22.99 41.68 12.56
N LEU A 151 23.88 41.71 13.55
CA LEU A 151 24.01 40.68 14.59
C LEU A 151 22.79 40.57 15.53
N ASP A 152 22.03 41.66 15.72
CA ASP A 152 20.93 41.72 16.69
C ASP A 152 19.59 41.12 16.18
N ASP A 153 19.38 41.03 14.86
CA ASP A 153 18.14 40.55 14.23
C ASP A 153 18.20 39.07 13.76
N ASN A 154 19.29 38.38 14.12
CA ASN A 154 19.62 37.03 13.66
C ASN A 154 18.58 35.99 14.11
N GLY A 155 18.22 36.00 15.40
CA GLY A 155 17.29 35.02 15.96
C GLY A 155 15.88 35.12 15.35
N LYS A 156 15.36 36.35 15.20
CA LYS A 156 14.02 36.59 14.66
C LYS A 156 13.92 36.15 13.19
N THR A 157 14.93 36.45 12.39
CA THR A 157 14.93 36.10 10.95
C THR A 157 15.04 34.59 10.74
N VAL A 158 15.93 33.93 11.49
CA VAL A 158 16.05 32.46 11.47
C VAL A 158 14.76 31.80 11.94
N GLY A 159 14.19 32.27 13.04
CA GLY A 159 12.92 31.74 13.56
C GLY A 159 11.75 31.94 12.60
N THR A 160 11.68 33.09 11.91
CA THR A 160 10.63 33.36 10.92
C THR A 160 10.78 32.47 9.69
N LEU A 161 11.99 32.29 9.16
CA LEU A 161 12.24 31.33 8.07
C LEU A 161 11.82 29.92 8.49
N GLY A 162 12.24 29.47 9.68
CA GLY A 162 11.81 28.18 10.24
C GLY A 162 10.29 28.03 10.33
N ALA A 163 9.58 29.07 10.79
CA ALA A 163 8.13 29.06 10.86
C ALA A 163 7.46 28.92 9.47
N PHE A 164 7.92 29.67 8.46
CA PHE A 164 7.41 29.53 7.10
C PHE A 164 7.70 28.14 6.51
N ASN A 165 8.88 27.57 6.77
CA ASN A 165 9.18 26.19 6.38
C ASN A 165 8.19 25.21 7.00
N THR A 166 7.97 25.30 8.31
CA THR A 166 7.04 24.41 9.04
C THR A 166 5.61 24.55 8.54
N ILE A 167 5.10 25.77 8.34
CA ILE A 167 3.75 25.98 7.78
C ILE A 167 3.67 25.40 6.36
N GLY A 168 4.71 25.64 5.55
CA GLY A 168 4.83 25.08 4.20
C GLY A 168 4.77 23.56 4.23
N SER A 169 5.56 22.91 5.09
CA SER A 169 5.58 21.47 5.28
C SER A 169 4.23 20.92 5.74
N ILE A 170 3.55 21.55 6.71
CA ILE A 170 2.20 21.16 7.14
C ILE A 170 1.25 21.15 5.94
N ILE A 171 1.19 22.23 5.17
CA ILE A 171 0.34 22.31 3.98
C ILE A 171 0.78 21.29 2.92
N GLY A 172 2.09 21.08 2.76
CA GLY A 172 2.68 20.06 1.90
C GLY A 172 2.43 18.63 2.37
N THR A 173 1.94 18.41 3.59
CA THR A 173 1.47 17.10 4.06
C THR A 173 -0.02 16.92 3.76
N PHE A 174 -0.85 17.93 4.02
CA PHE A 174 -2.30 17.81 3.85
C PHE A 174 -2.76 17.94 2.39
N VAL A 175 -2.19 18.88 1.62
CA VAL A 175 -2.63 19.16 0.25
C VAL A 175 -2.38 17.98 -0.68
N PRO A 176 -1.21 17.31 -0.67
CA PRO A 176 -1.02 16.09 -1.46
C PRO A 176 -1.99 14.98 -1.09
N THR A 177 -2.09 14.67 0.21
CA THR A 177 -2.88 13.53 0.70
C THR A 177 -4.38 13.68 0.46
N PHE A 178 -4.95 14.87 0.72
CA PHE A 178 -6.40 15.06 0.69
C PHE A 178 -6.91 15.76 -0.57
N VAL A 179 -6.03 16.38 -1.37
CA VAL A 179 -6.45 17.20 -2.52
C VAL A 179 -5.77 16.76 -3.81
N THR A 180 -4.45 16.91 -3.96
CA THR A 180 -3.84 16.73 -5.29
C THR A 180 -3.72 15.27 -5.70
N ILE A 181 -3.33 14.36 -4.81
CA ILE A 181 -3.25 12.93 -5.17
C ILE A 181 -4.65 12.38 -5.48
N PRO A 182 -5.68 12.55 -4.63
CA PRO A 182 -7.02 12.06 -4.96
C PRO A 182 -7.64 12.69 -6.22
N ALA A 183 -7.33 13.96 -6.54
CA ALA A 183 -7.94 14.66 -7.66
C ALA A 183 -7.22 14.48 -9.00
N VAL A 184 -5.87 14.42 -8.99
CA VAL A 184 -5.05 14.41 -10.21
C VAL A 184 -3.98 13.32 -10.23
N GLY A 185 -3.92 12.47 -9.20
CA GLY A 185 -2.97 11.36 -9.08
C GLY A 185 -1.56 11.78 -8.62
N THR A 186 -0.76 10.77 -8.30
CA THR A 186 0.62 10.92 -7.80
C THR A 186 1.55 11.60 -8.82
N SER A 187 1.48 11.21 -10.10
CA SER A 187 2.32 11.76 -11.18
C SER A 187 2.16 13.26 -11.37
N ILE A 188 0.92 13.74 -11.47
CA ILE A 188 0.62 15.17 -11.66
C ILE A 188 0.94 15.95 -10.40
N THR A 189 0.76 15.35 -9.22
CA THR A 189 1.18 15.94 -7.94
C THR A 189 2.67 16.29 -7.95
N PHE A 190 3.56 15.38 -8.37
CA PHE A 190 4.99 15.68 -8.51
C PHE A 190 5.24 16.85 -9.48
N LEU A 191 4.55 16.89 -10.62
CA LEU A 191 4.68 17.97 -11.61
C LEU A 191 4.20 19.32 -11.07
N ILE A 192 3.14 19.36 -10.28
CA ILE A 192 2.64 20.59 -9.63
C ILE A 192 3.69 21.17 -8.70
N PHE A 193 4.22 20.36 -7.76
CA PHE A 193 5.20 20.84 -6.78
C PHE A 193 6.56 21.15 -7.42
N ALA A 194 6.97 20.41 -8.45
CA ALA A 194 8.11 20.78 -9.29
C ALA A 194 7.89 22.12 -9.99
N GLY A 195 6.71 22.35 -10.55
CA GLY A 195 6.32 23.58 -11.23
C GLY A 195 6.38 24.80 -10.31
N ILE A 196 5.92 24.67 -9.06
CA ILE A 196 5.99 25.72 -8.04
C ILE A 196 7.44 26.12 -7.75
N LEU A 197 8.32 25.13 -7.49
CA LEU A 197 9.75 25.38 -7.25
C LEU A 197 10.45 26.01 -8.45
N LEU A 198 10.09 25.55 -9.65
CA LEU A 198 10.62 26.06 -10.89
C LEU A 198 10.18 27.52 -11.11
N ALA A 199 8.90 27.83 -10.88
CA ALA A 199 8.36 29.17 -11.01
C ALA A 199 9.08 30.17 -10.10
N LEU A 200 9.32 29.81 -8.82
CA LEU A 200 10.08 30.65 -7.89
C LEU A 200 11.49 30.96 -8.40
N SER A 201 12.16 29.94 -8.94
CA SER A 201 13.51 30.11 -9.48
C SER A 201 13.53 30.94 -10.77
N ILE A 202 12.53 30.78 -11.64
CA ILE A 202 12.37 31.58 -12.86
C ILE A 202 12.12 33.04 -12.49
N VAL A 203 11.22 33.33 -11.55
CA VAL A 203 10.93 34.68 -11.06
C VAL A 203 12.21 35.35 -10.57
N TYR A 204 13.03 34.64 -9.77
CA TYR A 204 14.34 35.12 -9.34
C TYR A 204 15.26 35.50 -10.53
N PHE A 205 15.48 34.58 -11.47
CA PHE A 205 16.42 34.80 -12.59
C PHE A 205 15.94 35.89 -13.55
N VAL A 206 14.63 35.99 -13.79
CA VAL A 206 14.02 37.03 -14.63
C VAL A 206 14.16 38.41 -13.98
N MET A 207 13.84 38.55 -12.70
CA MET A 207 13.94 39.83 -11.99
C MET A 207 15.39 40.32 -11.88
N GLU A 208 16.34 39.40 -11.70
CA GLU A 208 17.76 39.71 -11.62
C GLU A 208 18.45 39.77 -13.01
N LYS A 209 17.68 39.66 -14.10
CA LYS A 209 18.14 39.70 -15.50
C LYS A 209 19.35 38.79 -15.76
N ALA A 210 19.40 37.64 -15.10
CA ALA A 210 20.50 36.69 -15.15
C ALA A 210 20.03 35.31 -15.64
N GLY A 211 20.95 34.48 -16.12
CA GLY A 211 20.66 33.05 -16.31
C GLY A 211 19.64 32.70 -17.41
N LYS A 212 19.40 33.57 -18.41
CA LYS A 212 18.40 33.33 -19.50
C LYS A 212 18.47 31.93 -20.12
N LYS A 213 19.67 31.42 -20.40
CA LYS A 213 19.87 30.07 -20.95
C LYS A 213 19.36 28.97 -20.01
N LYS A 214 19.55 29.13 -18.70
CA LYS A 214 19.07 28.18 -17.68
C LYS A 214 17.55 28.18 -17.62
N VAL A 215 16.93 29.36 -17.64
CA VAL A 215 15.47 29.52 -17.63
C VAL A 215 14.84 28.87 -18.86
N ILE A 216 15.36 29.15 -20.06
CA ILE A 216 14.83 28.55 -21.30
C ILE A 216 14.98 27.03 -21.26
N ALA A 217 16.17 26.53 -20.92
CA ALA A 217 16.41 25.09 -20.83
C ALA A 217 15.49 24.41 -19.80
N SER A 218 15.30 25.02 -18.63
CA SER A 218 14.44 24.45 -17.59
C SER A 218 12.97 24.43 -17.99
N VAL A 219 12.48 25.46 -18.67
CA VAL A 219 11.10 25.49 -19.19
C VAL A 219 10.90 24.41 -20.25
N LEU A 220 11.86 24.23 -21.16
CA LEU A 220 11.76 23.19 -22.20
C LEU A 220 11.79 21.78 -21.61
N ILE A 221 12.68 21.52 -20.65
CA ILE A 221 12.75 20.21 -19.97
C ILE A 221 11.45 19.97 -19.18
N PHE A 222 10.96 20.96 -18.44
CA PHE A 222 9.72 20.82 -17.69
C PHE A 222 8.52 20.59 -18.61
N ALA A 223 8.42 21.31 -19.74
CA ALA A 223 7.38 21.09 -20.73
C ALA A 223 7.43 19.67 -21.33
N PHE A 224 8.63 19.15 -21.59
CA PHE A 224 8.81 17.76 -22.00
C PHE A 224 8.35 16.77 -20.92
N CYS A 225 8.69 17.01 -19.65
CA CYS A 225 8.20 16.22 -18.52
C CYS A 225 6.67 16.30 -18.38
N CYS A 226 6.03 17.45 -18.61
CA CYS A 226 4.58 17.55 -18.61
C CYS A 226 3.94 16.76 -19.76
N GLY A 227 4.57 16.74 -20.95
CA GLY A 227 4.07 16.01 -22.12
C GLY A 227 4.29 14.50 -22.06
N THR A 228 5.29 14.03 -21.30
CA THR A 228 5.66 12.60 -21.22
C THR A 228 5.39 11.95 -19.87
N GLY A 229 5.23 12.76 -18.82
CA GLY A 229 4.97 12.32 -17.45
C GLY A 229 3.49 12.11 -17.15
N TYR A 230 2.61 12.38 -18.11
CA TYR A 230 1.21 11.95 -18.09
C TYR A 230 1.16 10.47 -18.52
N SER A 231 1.44 9.58 -17.57
CA SER A 231 1.25 8.14 -17.74
C SER A 231 0.14 7.74 -16.77
N ASP A 232 -1.03 7.38 -17.31
CA ASP A 232 -2.16 6.87 -16.53
C ASP A 232 -1.88 5.47 -15.95
N SER A 233 -0.81 4.81 -16.42
CA SER A 233 -0.44 3.46 -15.98
C SER A 233 0.90 3.40 -15.27
N PHE A 234 0.87 2.99 -13.99
CA PHE A 234 2.03 2.60 -13.20
C PHE A 234 2.39 1.11 -13.33
N ALA A 235 1.47 0.28 -13.85
CA ALA A 235 1.74 -1.14 -14.08
C ALA A 235 2.29 -1.42 -15.48
N PHE A 236 3.17 -2.41 -15.54
CA PHE A 236 3.82 -2.87 -16.78
C PHE A 236 3.36 -4.29 -17.17
N TRP A 237 2.75 -5.05 -16.25
CA TRP A 237 2.50 -6.47 -16.47
C TRP A 237 1.24 -6.77 -17.30
N GLU A 238 0.30 -5.83 -17.42
CA GLU A 238 -0.94 -6.05 -18.16
C GLU A 238 -1.34 -4.80 -18.94
N ASN A 239 -1.36 -4.89 -20.27
CA ASN A 239 -1.68 -3.75 -21.15
C ASN A 239 -3.20 -3.62 -21.41
N ASN A 240 -3.99 -4.63 -21.05
CA ASN A 240 -5.44 -4.67 -21.24
C ASN A 240 -6.18 -4.54 -19.89
N LEU A 241 -5.86 -3.48 -19.13
CA LEU A 241 -6.62 -3.14 -17.95
C LEU A 241 -7.98 -2.54 -18.34
N THR A 242 -9.04 -3.05 -17.72
CA THR A 242 -10.41 -2.54 -17.89
C THR A 242 -10.64 -1.30 -17.02
N TYR A 243 -9.92 -1.20 -15.92
CA TYR A 243 -9.88 -0.04 -15.05
C TYR A 243 -8.52 0.08 -14.37
N GLU A 244 -8.04 1.32 -14.23
CA GLU A 244 -6.86 1.67 -13.45
C GLU A 244 -7.14 3.00 -12.74
N GLY A 245 -6.83 3.08 -11.45
CA GLY A 245 -7.08 4.27 -10.66
C GLY A 245 -6.49 4.20 -9.25
N GLU A 246 -6.65 5.29 -8.50
CA GLU A 246 -6.20 5.40 -7.10
C GLU A 246 -7.40 5.67 -6.20
N SER A 247 -7.47 5.03 -5.04
CA SER A 247 -8.32 5.40 -3.90
C SER A 247 -7.49 6.05 -2.79
N VAL A 248 -8.12 6.43 -1.69
CA VAL A 248 -7.42 6.91 -0.49
C VAL A 248 -6.51 5.82 0.09
N TYR A 249 -6.86 4.55 -0.07
CA TYR A 249 -6.16 3.41 0.52
C TYR A 249 -5.25 2.71 -0.50
N ASN A 250 -5.74 2.48 -1.71
CA ASN A 250 -5.15 1.54 -2.66
C ASN A 250 -4.95 2.14 -4.06
N TYR A 251 -3.88 1.72 -4.72
CA TYR A 251 -3.84 1.66 -6.18
C TYR A 251 -4.74 0.51 -6.62
N LEU A 252 -5.62 0.72 -7.60
CA LEU A 252 -6.67 -0.22 -7.99
C LEU A 252 -6.58 -0.56 -9.47
N GLN A 253 -6.62 -1.86 -9.78
CA GLN A 253 -6.54 -2.36 -11.15
C GLN A 253 -7.54 -3.48 -11.39
N VAL A 254 -8.36 -3.33 -12.43
CA VAL A 254 -9.30 -4.38 -12.86
C VAL A 254 -8.85 -4.93 -14.19
N TYR A 255 -8.65 -6.24 -14.24
CA TYR A 255 -8.39 -7.00 -15.44
C TYR A 255 -9.58 -7.90 -15.74
N GLU A 256 -9.99 -7.95 -17.01
CA GLU A 256 -11.11 -8.75 -17.47
C GLU A 256 -10.70 -9.56 -18.71
N ASN A 257 -11.02 -10.86 -18.69
CA ASN A 257 -10.92 -11.73 -19.87
C ASN A 257 -12.21 -12.51 -20.08
N ASP A 258 -12.24 -13.41 -21.05
CA ASP A 258 -13.46 -14.17 -21.41
C ASP A 258 -14.00 -15.05 -20.27
N LYS A 259 -13.15 -15.41 -19.30
CA LYS A 259 -13.51 -16.33 -18.20
C LYS A 259 -13.74 -15.64 -16.87
N ARG A 260 -12.94 -14.62 -16.54
CA ARG A 260 -12.88 -14.02 -15.21
C ARG A 260 -12.66 -12.51 -15.23
N VAL A 261 -13.05 -11.89 -14.13
CA VAL A 261 -12.67 -10.52 -13.75
C VAL A 261 -11.79 -10.62 -12.51
N ALA A 262 -10.69 -9.88 -12.47
CA ALA A 262 -9.73 -9.91 -11.38
C ALA A 262 -9.43 -8.48 -10.90
N LEU A 263 -9.38 -8.29 -9.58
CA LEU A 263 -8.91 -7.07 -8.94
C LEU A 263 -7.47 -7.29 -8.43
N SER A 264 -6.58 -6.35 -8.72
CA SER A 264 -5.25 -6.25 -8.10
C SER A 264 -5.09 -4.87 -7.45
N THR A 265 -4.32 -4.81 -6.36
CA THR A 265 -4.09 -3.57 -5.60
C THR A 265 -2.59 -3.20 -5.56
N ASN A 266 -2.08 -2.59 -4.48
CA ASN A 266 -0.68 -2.15 -4.30
C ASN A 266 0.38 -3.29 -4.36
N VAL A 267 0.03 -4.49 -4.81
CA VAL A 267 0.88 -5.68 -4.72
C VAL A 267 1.35 -6.09 -6.11
N LEU A 268 2.67 -6.05 -6.33
CA LEU A 268 3.32 -6.39 -7.60
C LEU A 268 3.03 -7.83 -8.09
N PHE A 269 2.70 -8.72 -7.15
CA PHE A 269 2.37 -10.13 -7.41
C PHE A 269 1.18 -10.55 -6.54
N GLY A 270 -0.04 -10.45 -7.06
CA GLY A 270 -1.22 -10.91 -6.35
C GLY A 270 -2.52 -10.49 -7.01
N VAL A 271 -3.41 -11.46 -7.21
CA VAL A 271 -4.82 -11.17 -7.48
C VAL A 271 -5.52 -11.14 -6.13
N GLN A 272 -6.01 -9.96 -5.76
CA GLN A 272 -6.71 -9.73 -4.49
C GLN A 272 -8.12 -10.32 -4.53
N SER A 273 -8.76 -10.31 -5.71
CA SER A 273 -10.09 -10.88 -5.84
C SER A 273 -10.37 -11.35 -7.26
N VAL A 274 -11.16 -12.42 -7.38
CA VAL A 274 -11.53 -13.04 -8.66
C VAL A 274 -13.03 -13.25 -8.70
N TYR A 275 -13.64 -12.89 -9.82
CA TYR A 275 -15.00 -13.26 -10.18
C TYR A 275 -15.00 -14.10 -11.44
N MET A 276 -15.69 -15.24 -11.42
CA MET A 276 -15.88 -16.11 -12.58
C MET A 276 -17.17 -15.71 -13.31
N LYS A 277 -17.09 -15.46 -14.61
CA LYS A 277 -18.25 -15.04 -15.43
C LYS A 277 -19.23 -16.19 -15.68
N GLN A 278 -18.73 -17.41 -15.64
CA GLN A 278 -19.54 -18.62 -15.78
C GLN A 278 -19.84 -19.21 -14.40
N ASP A 279 -20.82 -20.12 -14.35
CA ASP A 279 -21.26 -20.73 -13.11
C ASP A 279 -20.28 -21.79 -12.56
N GLU A 280 -19.06 -21.36 -12.27
CA GLU A 280 -17.93 -22.19 -11.81
C GLU A 280 -17.43 -21.71 -10.43
N LEU A 281 -16.71 -22.62 -9.75
CA LEU A 281 -15.93 -22.30 -8.55
C LEU A 281 -14.66 -21.55 -8.96
N THR A 282 -14.08 -20.76 -8.05
CA THR A 282 -12.87 -19.97 -8.34
C THR A 282 -11.58 -20.78 -8.32
N GLY A 283 -11.56 -21.93 -7.64
CA GLY A 283 -10.36 -22.66 -7.22
C GLY A 283 -9.56 -21.95 -6.13
N MET A 284 -10.13 -20.92 -5.48
CA MET A 284 -9.44 -20.05 -4.52
C MET A 284 -10.08 -20.17 -3.14
N TYR A 285 -9.49 -19.47 -2.16
CA TYR A 285 -9.89 -19.52 -0.75
C TYR A 285 -11.38 -19.24 -0.49
N TYR A 286 -12.04 -18.44 -1.34
CA TYR A 286 -13.49 -18.20 -1.28
C TYR A 286 -14.32 -19.49 -1.32
N ASP A 287 -13.88 -20.48 -2.12
CA ASP A 287 -14.57 -21.75 -2.25
C ASP A 287 -14.42 -22.61 -0.99
N TYR A 288 -13.26 -22.52 -0.33
CA TYR A 288 -12.99 -23.19 0.95
C TYR A 288 -13.82 -22.55 2.07
N ALA A 289 -13.89 -21.21 2.11
CA ALA A 289 -14.65 -20.45 3.11
C ALA A 289 -16.17 -20.74 3.08
N MET A 290 -16.71 -21.26 1.96
CA MET A 290 -18.11 -21.71 1.88
C MET A 290 -18.41 -22.93 2.77
N ALA A 291 -17.40 -23.54 3.39
CA ALA A 291 -17.63 -24.55 4.43
C ALA A 291 -18.26 -23.96 5.71
N ALA A 292 -18.05 -22.67 6.01
CA ALA A 292 -18.53 -22.06 7.26
C ALA A 292 -20.06 -22.12 7.43
N PRO A 293 -20.90 -21.74 6.43
CA PRO A 293 -22.35 -21.95 6.52
C PRO A 293 -22.76 -23.41 6.77
N LEU A 294 -22.00 -24.39 6.26
CA LEU A 294 -22.31 -25.81 6.43
C LEU A 294 -21.88 -26.36 7.80
N MET A 295 -21.08 -25.61 8.56
CA MET A 295 -20.67 -25.95 9.93
C MET A 295 -21.74 -25.58 10.98
N ILE A 296 -22.67 -24.69 10.63
CA ILE A 296 -23.76 -24.24 11.52
C ILE A 296 -24.75 -25.38 11.77
N LYS A 297 -25.24 -25.47 13.01
CA LYS A 297 -26.13 -26.55 13.45
C LYS A 297 -27.59 -26.22 13.17
N ASP A 298 -28.32 -27.21 12.64
CA ASP A 298 -29.80 -27.24 12.57
C ASP A 298 -30.46 -25.97 11.97
N LYS A 299 -29.78 -25.28 11.06
CA LYS A 299 -30.29 -24.07 10.39
C LYS A 299 -30.13 -24.15 8.86
N PRO A 300 -31.19 -23.90 8.08
CA PRO A 300 -31.10 -23.77 6.63
C PRO A 300 -30.21 -22.60 6.21
N THR A 301 -29.36 -22.80 5.20
CA THR A 301 -28.39 -21.80 4.75
C THR A 301 -29.05 -20.50 4.25
N ASP A 302 -30.23 -20.60 3.63
CA ASP A 302 -31.01 -19.45 3.12
C ASP A 302 -31.64 -18.57 4.21
N GLN A 303 -31.54 -18.98 5.48
CA GLN A 303 -32.02 -18.22 6.64
C GLN A 303 -30.88 -17.69 7.51
N MET A 304 -29.62 -17.89 7.11
CA MET A 304 -28.45 -17.45 7.86
C MET A 304 -28.17 -15.97 7.64
N ASP A 305 -27.79 -15.31 8.73
CA ASP A 305 -27.24 -13.97 8.78
C ASP A 305 -25.72 -14.08 8.67
N VAL A 306 -25.14 -13.49 7.62
CA VAL A 306 -23.71 -13.54 7.30
C VAL A 306 -23.14 -12.13 7.27
N LEU A 307 -22.09 -11.91 8.05
CA LEU A 307 -21.29 -10.68 7.99
C LEU A 307 -19.97 -10.97 7.28
N ILE A 308 -19.58 -10.08 6.37
CA ILE A 308 -18.27 -10.12 5.72
C ILE A 308 -17.51 -8.85 6.10
N LEU A 309 -16.42 -9.02 6.85
CA LEU A 309 -15.49 -7.95 7.20
C LEU A 309 -14.36 -7.91 6.16
N GLY A 310 -14.36 -6.88 5.31
CA GLY A 310 -13.58 -6.85 4.08
C GLY A 310 -14.36 -7.47 2.93
N MET A 311 -15.43 -6.78 2.47
CA MET A 311 -16.25 -7.28 1.37
C MET A 311 -15.46 -7.40 0.06
N GLY A 312 -14.46 -6.54 -0.16
CA GLY A 312 -13.67 -6.56 -1.39
C GLY A 312 -14.55 -6.47 -2.63
N THR A 313 -14.32 -7.35 -3.61
CA THR A 313 -15.20 -7.42 -4.80
C THR A 313 -16.48 -8.24 -4.59
N GLY A 314 -16.68 -8.78 -3.38
CA GLY A 314 -17.87 -9.54 -3.02
C GLY A 314 -17.94 -10.94 -3.64
N THR A 315 -16.80 -11.53 -4.02
CA THR A 315 -16.73 -12.91 -4.51
C THR A 315 -17.36 -13.89 -3.54
N TYR A 316 -16.98 -13.85 -2.25
CA TYR A 316 -17.54 -14.75 -1.24
C TYR A 316 -19.06 -14.61 -1.14
N ALA A 317 -19.57 -13.37 -1.04
CA ALA A 317 -21.00 -13.10 -0.99
C ALA A 317 -21.76 -13.64 -2.21
N THR A 318 -21.18 -13.43 -3.40
CA THR A 318 -21.74 -13.88 -4.67
C THR A 318 -21.79 -15.41 -4.74
N GLN A 319 -20.72 -16.08 -4.28
CA GLN A 319 -20.67 -17.54 -4.22
C GLN A 319 -21.68 -18.11 -3.22
N CYS A 320 -21.77 -17.53 -2.03
CA CYS A 320 -22.77 -17.91 -1.04
C CYS A 320 -24.19 -17.82 -1.61
N LYS A 321 -24.57 -16.71 -2.24
CA LYS A 321 -25.92 -16.59 -2.84
C LYS A 321 -26.14 -17.60 -3.97
N LYS A 322 -25.13 -17.84 -4.79
CA LYS A 322 -25.20 -18.76 -5.92
C LYS A 322 -25.40 -20.21 -5.48
N TYR A 323 -24.70 -20.66 -4.46
CA TYR A 323 -24.74 -22.07 -4.04
C TYR A 323 -25.72 -22.36 -2.89
N PHE A 324 -26.04 -21.37 -2.06
CA PHE A 324 -26.89 -21.54 -0.87
C PHE A 324 -28.23 -20.79 -0.94
N GLY A 325 -28.48 -20.03 -2.01
CA GLY A 325 -29.74 -19.32 -2.21
C GLY A 325 -29.77 -17.93 -1.56
N ASN A 326 -30.96 -17.45 -1.18
CA ASN A 326 -31.13 -16.06 -0.74
C ASN A 326 -30.73 -15.85 0.74
N MET A 327 -29.45 -16.02 1.05
CA MET A 327 -28.88 -15.74 2.38
C MET A 327 -28.98 -14.25 2.73
N ASN A 328 -29.10 -13.92 4.02
CA ASN A 328 -29.02 -12.55 4.50
C ASN A 328 -27.56 -12.15 4.70
N ILE A 329 -26.95 -11.54 3.69
CA ILE A 329 -25.53 -11.16 3.69
C ILE A 329 -25.40 -9.64 3.83
N GLU A 330 -24.56 -9.17 4.76
CA GLU A 330 -24.11 -7.78 4.81
C GLU A 330 -22.57 -7.70 4.84
N GLY A 331 -22.04 -6.63 4.26
CA GLY A 331 -20.60 -6.40 4.15
C GLY A 331 -20.14 -5.11 4.78
N VAL A 332 -18.88 -5.09 5.19
CA VAL A 332 -18.15 -3.89 5.57
C VAL A 332 -16.91 -3.78 4.70
N GLU A 333 -16.72 -2.64 4.06
CA GLU A 333 -15.56 -2.34 3.22
C GLU A 333 -15.02 -0.96 3.56
N ILE A 334 -13.72 -0.82 3.78
CA ILE A 334 -13.13 0.48 4.14
C ILE A 334 -12.99 1.40 2.91
N ASP A 335 -12.84 0.82 1.72
CA ASP A 335 -12.62 1.54 0.47
C ASP A 335 -13.89 1.60 -0.40
N GLU A 336 -14.56 2.75 -0.37
CA GLU A 336 -15.77 3.01 -1.17
C GLU A 336 -15.55 2.72 -2.66
N LYS A 337 -14.37 3.02 -3.20
CA LYS A 337 -14.08 2.78 -4.62
C LYS A 337 -14.06 1.29 -4.96
N ILE A 338 -13.62 0.43 -4.03
CA ILE A 338 -13.67 -1.02 -4.25
C ILE A 338 -15.13 -1.50 -4.29
N THR A 339 -16.01 -0.92 -3.46
CA THR A 339 -17.44 -1.21 -3.51
C THR A 339 -18.06 -0.78 -4.84
N ASP A 340 -17.73 0.41 -5.35
CA ASP A 340 -18.22 0.86 -6.66
C ASP A 340 -17.75 -0.07 -7.79
N LEU A 341 -16.48 -0.50 -7.75
CA LEU A 341 -15.92 -1.42 -8.74
C LEU A 341 -16.55 -2.81 -8.64
N SER A 342 -16.89 -3.28 -7.44
CA SER A 342 -17.53 -4.59 -7.23
C SER A 342 -18.90 -4.67 -7.89
N ARG A 343 -19.72 -3.61 -7.75
CA ARG A 343 -21.00 -3.48 -8.46
C ARG A 343 -20.82 -3.43 -9.96
N LYS A 344 -19.85 -2.64 -10.42
CA LYS A 344 -19.67 -2.33 -11.84
C LYS A 344 -19.08 -3.48 -12.64
N TYR A 345 -18.11 -4.20 -12.08
CA TYR A 345 -17.30 -5.19 -12.81
C TYR A 345 -17.43 -6.62 -12.28
N PHE A 346 -17.80 -6.82 -11.01
CA PHE A 346 -17.81 -8.14 -10.36
C PHE A 346 -19.24 -8.65 -10.07
N SER A 347 -20.27 -7.98 -10.62
CA SER A 347 -21.68 -8.37 -10.53
C SER A 347 -22.20 -8.51 -9.09
N LEU A 348 -21.63 -7.77 -8.12
CA LEU A 348 -22.12 -7.80 -6.75
C LEU A 348 -23.56 -7.26 -6.70
N SER A 349 -24.50 -8.05 -6.19
CA SER A 349 -25.93 -7.76 -6.25
C SER A 349 -26.37 -6.60 -5.34
N GLU A 350 -26.99 -5.55 -5.89
CA GLU A 350 -27.39 -4.30 -5.19
C GLU A 350 -28.22 -4.50 -3.91
N ASP A 351 -28.84 -5.66 -3.74
CA ASP A 351 -29.59 -6.02 -2.54
C ASP A 351 -28.73 -6.42 -1.33
N ILE A 352 -27.43 -6.64 -1.52
CA ILE A 352 -26.46 -6.90 -0.45
C ILE A 352 -25.99 -5.55 0.13
N PRO A 353 -26.38 -5.16 1.35
CA PRO A 353 -25.90 -3.92 1.95
C PRO A 353 -24.39 -3.99 2.20
N VAL A 354 -23.67 -2.96 1.75
CA VAL A 354 -22.24 -2.77 2.03
C VAL A 354 -22.06 -1.44 2.73
N THR A 355 -21.54 -1.49 3.96
CA THR A 355 -21.27 -0.30 4.76
C THR A 355 -19.82 0.13 4.55
N THR A 356 -19.61 1.36 4.06
CA THR A 356 -18.26 1.91 3.93
C THR A 356 -17.71 2.34 5.28
N TYR A 357 -16.95 1.47 5.95
CA TYR A 357 -16.40 1.73 7.28
C TYR A 357 -15.25 0.79 7.63
N ASP A 358 -14.50 1.10 8.70
CA ASP A 358 -13.53 0.17 9.26
C ASP A 358 -14.24 -1.02 9.94
N GLY A 359 -13.80 -2.24 9.65
CA GLY A 359 -14.46 -3.47 10.12
C GLY A 359 -14.52 -3.60 11.64
N ARG A 360 -13.43 -3.23 12.35
CA ARG A 360 -13.40 -3.26 13.80
C ARG A 360 -14.24 -2.14 14.40
N ALA A 361 -14.20 -0.95 13.82
CA ALA A 361 -15.04 0.16 14.24
C ALA A 361 -16.53 -0.13 14.02
N PHE A 362 -16.88 -0.84 12.94
CA PHE A 362 -18.25 -1.29 12.67
C PHE A 362 -18.76 -2.22 13.76
N LEU A 363 -17.98 -3.25 14.13
CA LEU A 363 -18.36 -4.15 15.22
C LEU A 363 -18.53 -3.40 16.55
N ASN A 364 -17.66 -2.45 16.87
CA ASN A 364 -17.83 -1.64 18.09
C ASN A 364 -19.12 -0.79 18.10
N ALA A 365 -19.61 -0.39 16.93
CA ALA A 365 -20.83 0.42 16.81
C ALA A 365 -22.10 -0.43 16.67
N SER A 366 -21.99 -1.67 16.20
CA SER A 366 -23.10 -2.59 15.99
C SER A 366 -23.48 -3.34 17.27
N GLN A 367 -24.69 -3.89 17.28
CA GLN A 367 -25.18 -4.82 18.31
C GLN A 367 -25.80 -6.08 17.67
N LYS A 368 -25.66 -6.22 16.34
CA LYS A 368 -26.21 -7.36 15.59
C LYS A 368 -25.32 -8.59 15.81
N THR A 369 -25.93 -9.77 15.84
CA THR A 369 -25.22 -11.04 15.87
C THR A 369 -25.48 -11.87 14.61
N TYR A 370 -24.51 -12.69 14.22
CA TYR A 370 -24.49 -13.40 12.94
C TYR A 370 -24.29 -14.91 13.14
N ASP A 371 -24.78 -15.70 12.21
CA ASP A 371 -24.48 -17.15 12.17
C ASP A 371 -23.07 -17.36 11.63
N VAL A 372 -22.66 -16.58 10.62
CA VAL A 372 -21.30 -16.65 10.05
C VAL A 372 -20.68 -15.26 10.01
N ILE A 373 -19.43 -15.15 10.46
CA ILE A 373 -18.60 -13.96 10.22
C ILE A 373 -17.37 -14.37 9.42
N MET A 374 -17.26 -13.86 8.20
CA MET A 374 -16.06 -13.97 7.37
C MET A 374 -15.15 -12.78 7.64
N VAL A 375 -13.91 -13.04 8.02
CA VAL A 375 -12.84 -12.04 8.12
C VAL A 375 -11.93 -12.18 6.91
N ASP A 376 -12.08 -11.26 5.96
CA ASP A 376 -11.30 -11.17 4.73
C ASP A 376 -10.73 -9.75 4.57
N ALA A 377 -10.17 -9.22 5.65
CA ALA A 377 -9.64 -7.85 5.70
C ALA A 377 -8.12 -7.85 5.54
N TYR A 378 -7.64 -7.21 4.48
CA TYR A 378 -6.21 -7.11 4.17
C TYR A 378 -5.76 -5.66 4.05
N GLN A 379 -4.57 -5.39 4.60
CA GLN A 379 -3.79 -4.20 4.30
C GLN A 379 -2.51 -4.66 3.60
N ASP A 380 -2.39 -4.32 2.30
CA ASP A 380 -1.44 -4.91 1.36
C ASP A 380 -1.55 -6.44 1.22
N ILE A 381 -0.81 -7.19 2.04
CA ILE A 381 -0.58 -8.63 1.91
C ILE A 381 -0.86 -9.41 3.21
N THR A 382 -1.15 -8.69 4.31
CA THR A 382 -1.42 -9.29 5.61
C THR A 382 -2.64 -8.65 6.27
N ILE A 383 -3.20 -9.31 7.29
CA ILE A 383 -4.30 -8.77 8.09
C ILE A 383 -3.74 -7.60 8.91
N PRO A 384 -4.40 -6.43 8.95
CA PRO A 384 -3.89 -5.30 9.72
C PRO A 384 -3.82 -5.65 11.22
N PHE A 385 -2.86 -5.05 11.95
CA PHE A 385 -2.60 -5.42 13.34
C PHE A 385 -3.84 -5.26 14.23
N GLN A 386 -4.63 -4.21 14.01
CA GLN A 386 -5.85 -3.94 14.76
C GLN A 386 -6.96 -4.99 14.54
N MET A 387 -6.85 -5.84 13.52
CA MET A 387 -7.76 -6.97 13.25
C MET A 387 -7.08 -8.34 13.42
N SER A 388 -5.90 -8.37 14.04
CA SER A 388 -5.12 -9.59 14.29
C SER A 388 -4.98 -9.92 15.78
N SER A 389 -5.51 -9.05 16.66
CA SER A 389 -5.34 -9.15 18.10
C SER A 389 -6.40 -10.01 18.77
N LYS A 390 -6.08 -10.50 19.96
CA LYS A 390 -7.01 -11.20 20.83
C LYS A 390 -8.28 -10.38 21.09
N GLU A 391 -8.12 -9.08 21.37
CA GLU A 391 -9.24 -8.17 21.63
C GLU A 391 -10.18 -8.04 20.43
N PHE A 392 -9.63 -8.06 19.21
CA PHE A 392 -10.45 -8.09 18.00
C PHE A 392 -11.23 -9.40 17.87
N PHE A 393 -10.59 -10.55 18.07
CA PHE A 393 -11.29 -11.83 17.97
C PHE A 393 -12.32 -12.04 19.09
N GLU A 394 -12.09 -11.49 20.30
CA GLU A 394 -13.10 -11.42 21.36
C GLU A 394 -14.30 -10.57 20.94
N LEU A 395 -14.05 -9.45 20.25
CA LEU A 395 -15.11 -8.61 19.67
C LEU A 395 -15.90 -9.35 18.58
N VAL A 396 -15.22 -10.08 17.69
CA VAL A 396 -15.89 -10.93 16.68
C VAL A 396 -16.74 -12.01 17.35
N LYS A 397 -16.20 -12.71 18.36
CA LYS A 397 -16.92 -13.72 19.13
C LYS A 397 -18.18 -13.15 19.79
N SER A 398 -18.13 -11.92 20.32
CA SER A 398 -19.32 -11.27 20.89
C SER A 398 -20.43 -10.94 19.88
N HIS A 399 -20.11 -10.95 18.58
CA HIS A 399 -21.04 -10.74 17.47
C HIS A 399 -21.43 -12.05 16.78
N LEU A 400 -20.92 -13.21 17.22
CA LEU A 400 -21.40 -14.51 16.77
C LEU A 400 -22.58 -14.96 17.64
N LYS A 401 -23.49 -15.72 17.03
CA LYS A 401 -24.48 -16.51 17.78
C LYS A 401 -23.79 -17.68 18.49
N ASP A 402 -24.48 -18.32 19.43
CA ASP A 402 -23.90 -19.37 20.29
C ASP A 402 -23.27 -20.54 19.50
N ASP A 403 -23.86 -20.91 18.37
CA ASP A 403 -23.38 -21.94 17.43
C ASP A 403 -22.74 -21.34 16.16
N GLY A 404 -22.44 -20.04 16.19
CA GLY A 404 -21.91 -19.30 15.08
C GLY A 404 -20.47 -19.70 14.75
N VAL A 405 -20.09 -19.50 13.49
CA VAL A 405 -18.77 -19.87 12.96
C VAL A 405 -18.09 -18.63 12.41
N MET A 406 -16.89 -18.34 12.93
CA MET A 406 -15.96 -17.43 12.27
C MET A 406 -15.17 -18.20 11.22
N VAL A 407 -14.96 -17.59 10.06
CA VAL A 407 -13.95 -18.05 9.10
C VAL A 407 -13.01 -16.90 8.78
N VAL A 408 -11.71 -17.18 8.79
CA VAL A 408 -10.65 -16.19 8.56
C VAL A 408 -9.74 -16.69 7.45
N ASN A 409 -9.65 -15.90 6.38
CA ASN A 409 -8.66 -16.12 5.34
C ASN A 409 -7.30 -15.61 5.82
N MET A 410 -6.32 -16.48 5.95
CA MET A 410 -4.95 -16.15 6.32
C MET A 410 -3.99 -16.43 5.16
N ASN A 411 -3.38 -15.40 4.59
CA ASN A 411 -2.36 -15.54 3.56
C ASN A 411 -0.96 -15.71 4.21
N MET A 412 0.07 -15.92 3.38
CA MET A 412 1.48 -15.99 3.79
C MET A 412 1.75 -17.20 4.71
N ARG A 413 1.36 -18.39 4.27
CA ARG A 413 1.70 -19.65 4.95
C ARG A 413 3.22 -19.83 5.04
N GLY A 414 3.77 -19.55 6.22
CA GLY A 414 5.18 -19.74 6.54
C GLY A 414 5.48 -21.17 7.02
N MET A 415 6.73 -21.60 6.82
CA MET A 415 7.18 -22.95 7.22
C MET A 415 7.92 -22.95 8.56
N LYS A 416 8.37 -21.79 9.05
CA LYS A 416 9.09 -21.66 10.32
C LYS A 416 8.15 -21.50 11.51
N GLU A 417 8.60 -21.97 12.66
CA GLU A 417 7.93 -21.71 13.94
C GLU A 417 7.88 -20.20 14.24
N GLY A 418 6.77 -19.73 14.81
CA GLY A 418 6.56 -18.32 15.15
C GLY A 418 6.23 -17.45 13.93
N ASN A 419 5.76 -18.02 12.82
CA ASN A 419 5.30 -17.24 11.68
C ASN A 419 3.94 -16.59 11.93
N ILE A 420 3.53 -15.66 11.05
CA ILE A 420 2.28 -14.90 11.20
C ILE A 420 1.03 -15.78 11.27
N ASN A 421 0.95 -16.87 10.49
CA ASN A 421 -0.18 -17.79 10.54
C ASN A 421 -0.27 -18.49 11.90
N GLN A 422 0.87 -18.88 12.49
CA GLN A 422 0.88 -19.49 13.82
C GLN A 422 0.43 -18.49 14.91
N TYR A 423 0.91 -17.25 14.86
CA TYR A 423 0.45 -16.19 15.77
C TYR A 423 -1.06 -15.94 15.66
N LEU A 424 -1.60 -15.86 14.44
CA LEU A 424 -3.03 -15.69 14.21
C LEU A 424 -3.82 -16.90 14.74
N SER A 425 -3.42 -18.12 14.37
CA SER A 425 -4.11 -19.34 14.82
C SER A 425 -4.06 -19.54 16.34
N ASP A 426 -2.93 -19.26 16.99
CA ASP A 426 -2.79 -19.32 18.46
C ASP A 426 -3.66 -18.25 19.15
N THR A 427 -3.71 -17.05 18.58
CA THR A 427 -4.54 -15.95 19.09
C THR A 427 -6.02 -16.31 18.99
N ILE A 428 -6.48 -16.81 17.83
CA ILE A 428 -7.86 -17.24 17.63
C ILE A 428 -8.20 -18.43 18.53
N GLY A 429 -7.33 -19.44 18.62
CA GLY A 429 -7.48 -20.59 19.52
C GLY A 429 -7.42 -20.24 21.01
N SER A 430 -6.99 -19.02 21.37
CA SER A 430 -7.08 -18.51 22.74
C SER A 430 -8.46 -17.93 23.09
N VAL A 431 -9.29 -17.65 22.08
CA VAL A 431 -10.60 -17.01 22.20
C VAL A 431 -11.74 -18.00 21.98
N PHE A 432 -11.61 -18.91 21.00
CA PHE A 432 -12.62 -19.92 20.66
C PHE A 432 -12.27 -21.30 21.22
N ASP A 433 -13.30 -22.07 21.57
CA ASP A 433 -13.09 -23.42 22.12
C ASP A 433 -12.65 -24.43 21.06
N THR A 434 -13.11 -24.26 19.82
CA THR A 434 -12.79 -25.13 18.68
C THR A 434 -12.24 -24.31 17.52
N ALA A 435 -11.11 -24.76 16.96
CA ALA A 435 -10.52 -24.17 15.76
C ALA A 435 -10.00 -25.28 14.83
N VAL A 436 -10.28 -25.15 13.54
CA VAL A 436 -9.83 -26.08 12.50
C VAL A 436 -9.28 -25.31 11.30
N THR A 437 -8.25 -25.85 10.65
CA THR A 437 -7.60 -25.20 9.51
C THR A 437 -7.60 -26.08 8.27
N VAL A 438 -7.68 -25.46 7.09
CA VAL A 438 -7.47 -26.11 5.80
C VAL A 438 -6.56 -25.25 4.93
N ASP A 439 -5.59 -25.91 4.30
CA ASP A 439 -4.70 -25.26 3.34
C ASP A 439 -5.34 -25.20 1.96
N VAL A 440 -5.30 -24.01 1.34
CA VAL A 440 -5.84 -23.80 0.00
C VAL A 440 -4.86 -24.34 -1.04
N ALA A 441 -5.31 -25.27 -1.87
CA ALA A 441 -4.45 -25.89 -2.89
C ALA A 441 -3.97 -24.86 -3.91
N GLY A 442 -2.68 -24.91 -4.26
CA GLY A 442 -2.09 -23.99 -5.24
C GLY A 442 -1.95 -22.54 -4.78
N SER A 443 -2.15 -22.25 -3.49
CA SER A 443 -1.98 -20.92 -2.91
C SER A 443 -1.18 -20.93 -1.60
N SER A 444 -0.77 -19.75 -1.15
CA SER A 444 -0.24 -19.49 0.19
C SER A 444 -1.33 -19.19 1.24
N ASN A 445 -2.61 -19.26 0.85
CA ASN A 445 -3.75 -19.08 1.75
C ASN A 445 -4.03 -20.33 2.60
N ARG A 446 -4.50 -20.08 3.82
CA ARG A 446 -5.06 -21.03 4.77
C ARG A 446 -6.37 -20.45 5.30
N GLU A 447 -7.42 -21.24 5.27
CA GLU A 447 -8.67 -20.90 5.94
C GLU A 447 -8.65 -21.47 7.35
N LEU A 448 -9.03 -20.65 8.33
CA LEU A 448 -9.25 -21.07 9.71
C LEU A 448 -10.71 -20.86 10.07
N PHE A 449 -11.36 -21.92 10.52
CA PHE A 449 -12.72 -21.90 11.06
C PHE A 449 -12.66 -22.01 12.57
N ALA A 450 -13.41 -21.16 13.28
CA ALA A 450 -13.44 -21.14 14.73
C ALA A 450 -14.88 -20.97 15.26
N SER A 451 -15.21 -21.71 16.32
CA SER A 451 -16.52 -21.70 16.97
C SER A 451 -16.40 -22.19 18.41
N ASP A 452 -17.40 -21.90 19.23
CA ASP A 452 -17.59 -22.55 20.53
C ASP A 452 -18.35 -23.89 20.42
N ASP A 453 -18.95 -24.19 19.25
CA ASP A 453 -19.50 -25.51 18.97
C ASP A 453 -18.36 -26.49 18.59
N SER A 454 -18.20 -27.55 19.38
CA SER A 454 -17.25 -28.63 19.11
C SER A 454 -17.65 -29.52 17.93
N ASP A 455 -18.91 -29.49 17.49
CA ASP A 455 -19.43 -30.36 16.43
C ASP A 455 -19.31 -29.75 15.01
N ILE A 456 -18.62 -28.61 14.82
CA ILE A 456 -18.55 -27.94 13.49
C ILE A 456 -18.07 -28.84 12.34
N VAL A 457 -17.07 -29.70 12.57
CA VAL A 457 -16.56 -30.64 11.54
C VAL A 457 -17.59 -31.72 11.21
N LYS A 458 -18.31 -32.19 12.23
CA LYS A 458 -19.37 -33.19 12.09
C LYS A 458 -20.57 -32.62 11.35
N ASN A 459 -20.95 -31.37 11.65
CA ASN A 459 -21.99 -30.63 10.94
C ASN A 459 -21.61 -30.45 9.46
N LEU A 460 -20.38 -30.02 9.17
CA LEU A 460 -19.87 -29.91 7.80
C LEU A 460 -19.97 -31.24 7.05
N THR A 461 -19.52 -32.34 7.66
CA THR A 461 -19.55 -33.67 7.05
C THR A 461 -20.98 -34.09 6.72
N LYS A 462 -21.92 -33.88 7.66
CA LYS A 462 -23.34 -34.18 7.49
C LYS A 462 -23.95 -33.36 6.34
N HIS A 463 -23.84 -32.03 6.40
CA HIS A 463 -24.48 -31.14 5.43
C HIS A 463 -23.83 -31.27 4.04
N THR A 464 -22.54 -31.58 3.94
CA THR A 464 -21.88 -31.93 2.67
C THR A 464 -22.52 -33.15 1.99
N GLY A 465 -22.98 -34.13 2.79
CA GLY A 465 -23.71 -35.29 2.29
C GLY A 465 -25.06 -34.93 1.63
N GLU A 466 -25.69 -33.86 2.13
CA GLU A 466 -27.02 -33.38 1.74
C GLU A 466 -26.99 -32.43 0.52
N LEU A 467 -25.82 -31.94 0.13
CA LEU A 467 -25.65 -31.07 -1.04
C LEU A 467 -26.07 -31.76 -2.35
N THR A 468 -26.84 -31.03 -3.15
CA THR A 468 -27.31 -31.47 -4.48
C THR A 468 -26.38 -31.03 -5.61
N ASN A 469 -25.69 -29.89 -5.46
CA ASN A 469 -24.73 -29.41 -6.45
C ASN A 469 -23.44 -30.23 -6.39
N VAL A 470 -23.12 -30.95 -7.48
CA VAL A 470 -21.98 -31.87 -7.54
C VAL A 470 -20.64 -31.15 -7.37
N ASN A 471 -20.48 -29.97 -7.96
CA ASN A 471 -19.22 -29.22 -7.89
C ASN A 471 -18.95 -28.73 -6.46
N LEU A 472 -19.96 -28.13 -5.82
CA LEU A 472 -19.84 -27.71 -4.42
C LEU A 472 -19.63 -28.92 -3.50
N LYS A 473 -20.35 -30.03 -3.73
CA LYS A 473 -20.19 -31.24 -2.93
C LYS A 473 -18.77 -31.80 -2.99
N ASN A 474 -18.18 -31.89 -4.18
CA ASN A 474 -16.80 -32.35 -4.35
C ASN A 474 -15.82 -31.41 -3.65
N MET A 475 -16.02 -30.10 -3.78
CA MET A 475 -15.21 -29.09 -3.10
C MET A 475 -15.29 -29.24 -1.57
N MET A 476 -16.50 -29.37 -1.01
CA MET A 476 -16.69 -29.51 0.44
C MET A 476 -16.16 -30.86 0.96
N GLN A 477 -16.19 -31.92 0.15
CA GLN A 477 -15.53 -33.19 0.48
C GLN A 477 -14.02 -33.05 0.52
N GLU A 478 -13.42 -32.29 -0.39
CA GLU A 478 -12.00 -31.97 -0.36
C GLU A 478 -11.64 -31.15 0.88
N VAL A 479 -12.42 -30.11 1.20
CA VAL A 479 -12.24 -29.33 2.43
C VAL A 479 -12.29 -30.23 3.65
N THR A 480 -13.38 -31.01 3.79
CA THR A 480 -13.60 -31.90 4.94
C THR A 480 -12.45 -32.91 5.11
N SER A 481 -11.92 -33.44 4.01
CA SER A 481 -10.86 -34.45 4.04
C SER A 481 -9.48 -33.88 4.41
N ASN A 482 -9.29 -32.57 4.21
CA ASN A 482 -8.02 -31.88 4.47
C ASN A 482 -8.09 -30.96 5.70
N LEU A 483 -9.20 -30.94 6.43
CA LEU A 483 -9.31 -30.22 7.69
C LEU A 483 -8.36 -30.81 8.73
N THR A 484 -7.74 -29.92 9.49
CA THR A 484 -6.85 -30.25 10.58
C THR A 484 -7.31 -29.52 11.83
N GLU A 485 -7.50 -30.26 12.92
CA GLU A 485 -7.77 -29.63 14.22
C GLU A 485 -6.55 -28.81 14.65
N TYR A 486 -6.81 -27.57 15.06
CA TYR A 486 -5.76 -26.68 15.52
C TYR A 486 -5.69 -26.70 17.05
N GLN A 487 -4.51 -26.99 17.59
CA GLN A 487 -4.25 -26.95 19.03
C GLN A 487 -3.51 -25.66 19.35
N LYS A 488 -4.06 -24.87 20.26
CA LYS A 488 -3.49 -23.56 20.62
C LYS A 488 -2.08 -23.68 21.18
N GLY A 489 -1.16 -22.87 20.65
CA GLY A 489 0.16 -22.64 21.19
C GLY A 489 0.22 -21.43 22.12
N ASN A 490 1.37 -20.75 22.12
CA ASN A 490 1.69 -19.65 23.04
C ASN A 490 1.94 -18.30 22.33
N TYR A 491 1.81 -18.24 21.01
CA TYR A 491 2.10 -17.05 20.22
C TYR A 491 0.86 -16.15 20.13
N ILE A 492 0.68 -15.26 21.12
CA ILE A 492 -0.51 -14.41 21.21
C ILE A 492 -0.22 -12.99 20.73
N LEU A 493 -1.11 -12.46 19.87
CA LEU A 493 -1.16 -11.06 19.46
C LEU A 493 -2.16 -10.31 20.33
N THR A 494 -1.78 -9.15 20.83
CA THR A 494 -2.68 -8.22 21.55
C THR A 494 -2.64 -6.85 20.87
N ASP A 495 -3.60 -5.99 21.19
CA ASP A 495 -3.58 -4.60 20.71
C ASP A 495 -2.28 -3.85 21.04
N ASP A 496 -1.65 -4.16 22.18
CA ASP A 496 -0.37 -3.56 22.61
C ASP A 496 0.84 -4.24 21.94
N GLN A 497 0.73 -5.53 21.61
CA GLN A 497 1.82 -6.33 21.06
C GLN A 497 1.36 -7.18 19.87
N ALA A 498 1.41 -6.58 18.67
CA ALA A 498 1.10 -7.27 17.41
C ALA A 498 2.11 -6.90 16.31
N PRO A 499 3.30 -7.52 16.26
CA PRO A 499 4.34 -7.24 15.25
C PRO A 499 4.01 -7.85 13.87
N VAL A 500 2.78 -7.70 13.41
CA VAL A 500 2.23 -8.38 12.23
C VAL A 500 3.03 -8.09 10.96
N GLU A 501 3.42 -6.83 10.73
CA GLU A 501 4.21 -6.47 9.55
C GLU A 501 5.62 -7.10 9.54
N LEU A 502 6.26 -7.19 10.71
CA LEU A 502 7.58 -7.82 10.83
C LEU A 502 7.51 -9.33 10.58
N LEU A 503 6.50 -9.99 11.15
CA LEU A 503 6.25 -11.41 10.94
C LEU A 503 5.87 -11.71 9.49
N GLY A 504 5.02 -10.87 8.88
CA GLY A 504 4.66 -10.95 7.47
C GLY A 504 5.90 -10.83 6.59
N MET A 505 6.75 -9.82 6.80
CA MET A 505 7.97 -9.60 6.01
C MET A 505 8.92 -10.81 6.03
N GLN A 506 9.05 -11.49 7.17
CA GLN A 506 9.87 -12.71 7.27
C GLN A 506 9.34 -13.81 6.36
N VAL A 507 8.03 -13.98 6.27
CA VAL A 507 7.43 -14.98 5.37
C VAL A 507 7.56 -14.55 3.90
N ILE A 508 7.45 -13.26 3.58
CA ILE A 508 7.69 -12.80 2.19
C ILE A 508 9.10 -13.14 1.75
N ASP A 509 10.10 -12.87 2.59
CA ASP A 509 11.49 -13.16 2.26
C ASP A 509 11.70 -14.67 2.02
N GLU A 510 10.96 -15.53 2.74
CA GLU A 510 10.93 -16.98 2.46
C GLU A 510 10.31 -17.28 1.10
N LEU A 511 9.11 -16.75 0.83
CA LEU A 511 8.39 -16.97 -0.44
C LEU A 511 9.17 -16.47 -1.65
N ILE A 512 9.73 -15.25 -1.57
CA ILE A 512 10.58 -14.68 -2.63
C ILE A 512 11.81 -15.56 -2.83
N LYS A 513 12.44 -16.03 -1.75
CA LYS A 513 13.60 -16.88 -1.87
C LYS A 513 13.27 -18.19 -2.58
N ASP A 514 12.15 -18.83 -2.26
CA ASP A 514 11.73 -20.09 -2.86
C ASP A 514 11.37 -19.93 -4.35
N GLU A 515 10.57 -18.92 -4.70
CA GLU A 515 10.20 -18.61 -6.09
C GLU A 515 11.41 -18.21 -6.95
N VAL A 516 12.28 -17.35 -6.42
CA VAL A 516 13.45 -16.84 -7.15
C VAL A 516 14.55 -17.88 -7.26
N GLN A 517 14.62 -18.86 -6.35
CA GLN A 517 15.64 -19.91 -6.39
C GLN A 517 15.56 -20.70 -7.71
N TYR A 518 14.35 -21.01 -8.19
CA TYR A 518 14.13 -21.66 -9.48
C TYR A 518 14.77 -20.88 -10.64
N TYR A 519 14.46 -19.58 -10.74
CA TYR A 519 15.01 -18.71 -11.79
C TYR A 519 16.53 -18.47 -11.64
N LYS A 520 17.04 -18.40 -10.41
CA LYS A 520 18.47 -18.28 -10.14
C LYS A 520 19.24 -19.51 -10.61
N ASP A 521 18.66 -20.70 -10.46
CA ASP A 521 19.31 -21.93 -10.88
C ASP A 521 19.31 -22.05 -12.41
N ILE A 522 18.21 -21.69 -13.09
CA ILE A 522 18.20 -21.54 -14.55
C ILE A 522 19.25 -20.53 -15.04
N TYR A 523 19.34 -19.36 -14.39
CA TYR A 523 20.34 -18.35 -14.75
C TYR A 523 21.77 -18.86 -14.59
N LYS A 524 22.07 -19.62 -13.52
CA LYS A 524 23.40 -20.20 -13.30
C LYS A 524 23.75 -21.27 -14.34
N GLU A 525 22.78 -22.09 -14.73
CA GLU A 525 23.00 -23.21 -15.65
C GLU A 525 23.02 -22.78 -17.13
N GLN A 526 22.13 -21.87 -17.50
CA GLN A 526 21.81 -21.55 -18.90
C GLN A 526 22.04 -20.08 -19.25
N GLY A 527 22.49 -19.26 -18.30
CA GLY A 527 22.73 -17.83 -18.47
C GLY A 527 21.45 -17.03 -18.73
N ILE A 528 21.62 -15.80 -19.23
CA ILE A 528 20.51 -14.90 -19.58
C ILE A 528 19.54 -15.54 -20.60
N LYS A 529 20.06 -16.39 -21.50
CA LYS A 529 19.25 -16.98 -22.56
C LYS A 529 18.25 -18.00 -22.02
N GLY A 530 18.64 -18.89 -21.11
CA GLY A 530 17.70 -19.83 -20.48
C GLY A 530 16.69 -19.14 -19.56
N LEU A 531 17.06 -18.02 -18.94
CA LEU A 531 16.13 -17.20 -18.18
C LEU A 531 15.04 -16.58 -19.07
N ILE A 532 15.40 -16.08 -20.26
CA ILE A 532 14.43 -15.51 -21.22
C ILE A 532 13.52 -16.61 -21.80
N GLU A 533 14.01 -17.84 -21.96
CA GLU A 533 13.22 -18.97 -22.47
C GLU A 533 12.25 -19.56 -21.42
N SER A 534 12.39 -19.20 -20.14
CA SER A 534 11.56 -19.69 -19.01
C SER A 534 10.56 -18.66 -18.45
N LEU A 535 10.63 -17.41 -18.92
CA LEU A 535 9.68 -16.32 -18.67
C LEU A 535 8.70 -16.23 -19.84
#